data_AF-A0A357ASM9-F1
#
_entry.id   AF-A0A357ASM9-F1
#
_cell.length_a   1.000
_cell.length_b   1.000
_cell.length_c   1.000
_cell.angle_alpha   90.00
_cell.angle_beta   90.00
_cell.angle_gamma   90.00
#
_symmetry.space_group_name_H-M   'P 1'
#
loop_
_entity.id
_entity.type
_entity.pdbx_description
1 polymer ?
#
loop_
_entity_poly.entity_id
_entity_poly.type
_entity_poly.pdbx_seq_one_letter_code
_entity_poly.pdbx_strand_id
1 'polypeptide(L)'
;LSHLDGRPLPAFIIRKQAKGHGTNQFLEGLKNFQPGDRVALLEDVVTTGGTLLTSVERVRAAGLEIAAVLCVLDREEGGRERLAQAGLTLESIFTRKELLAAARD
;
A
#
# COMPACT_ATOMS: atom_id res chain seq x y z
N LEU A 1 -10.58 -3.51 -14.00
CA LEU A 1 -11.85 -4.02 -13.45
C LEU A 1 -12.71 -2.88 -12.96
N SER A 2 -12.43 -2.22 -11.83
CA SER A 2 -13.23 -1.08 -11.30
C SER A 2 -13.75 -0.05 -12.35
N HIS A 3 -12.87 0.54 -13.18
CA HIS A 3 -13.29 1.48 -14.22
C HIS A 3 -14.12 0.83 -15.34
N LEU A 4 -13.74 -0.38 -15.76
CA LEU A 4 -14.45 -1.15 -16.81
C LEU A 4 -15.83 -1.61 -16.35
N ASP A 5 -15.96 -1.91 -15.06
CA ASP A 5 -17.20 -2.38 -14.41
C ASP A 5 -18.13 -1.21 -14.00
N GLY A 6 -17.84 0.01 -14.45
CA GLY A 6 -18.64 1.21 -14.16
C GLY A 6 -18.63 1.66 -12.69
N ARG A 7 -17.69 1.16 -11.88
CA ARG A 7 -17.55 1.47 -10.44
C ARG A 7 -16.13 1.96 -10.13
N PRO A 8 -15.74 3.15 -10.62
CA PRO A 8 -14.38 3.67 -10.44
C PRO A 8 -14.08 3.88 -8.96
N LEU A 9 -12.97 3.32 -8.49
CA LEU A 9 -12.42 3.58 -7.18
C LEU A 9 -11.46 4.78 -7.26
N PRO A 10 -11.64 5.81 -6.42
CA PRO A 10 -10.66 6.88 -6.28
C PRO A 10 -9.30 6.31 -5.90
N ALA A 11 -8.23 6.91 -6.42
CA ALA A 11 -6.86 6.51 -6.13
C ALA A 11 -5.99 7.74 -5.89
N PHE A 12 -4.91 7.55 -5.13
CA PHE A 12 -3.87 8.55 -4.91
C PHE A 12 -2.49 7.89 -5.07
N ILE A 13 -1.47 8.71 -5.30
CA ILE A 13 -0.08 8.25 -5.44
C ILE A 13 0.73 8.79 -4.27
N ILE A 14 1.55 7.93 -3.66
CA ILE A 14 2.49 8.29 -2.61
C ILE A 14 3.86 8.55 -3.25
N ARG A 15 4.33 9.79 -3.17
CA ARG A 15 5.63 10.19 -3.72
C ARG A 15 6.76 9.85 -2.76
N LYS A 16 7.93 9.55 -3.32
CA LYS A 16 9.17 9.36 -2.54
C LYS A 16 9.67 10.68 -1.93
N GLN A 17 9.55 11.78 -2.67
CA GLN A 17 9.96 13.13 -2.26
C GLN A 17 8.75 14.06 -2.13
N ALA A 18 8.88 15.01 -1.20
CA ALA A 18 7.88 16.03 -0.94
C ALA A 18 7.73 17.01 -2.11
N LYS A 19 6.51 17.49 -2.33
CA LYS A 19 6.17 18.56 -3.27
C LYS A 19 5.95 19.87 -2.52
N GLY A 20 6.92 20.77 -2.54
CA GLY A 20 6.80 22.14 -2.04
C GLY A 20 6.52 22.25 -0.53
N HIS A 21 5.92 23.35 -0.08
CA HIS A 21 5.53 23.57 1.32
C HIS A 21 4.01 23.35 1.53
N GLY A 22 3.62 22.52 2.49
CA GLY A 22 2.21 22.22 2.84
C GLY A 22 2.00 20.95 3.69
N THR A 23 0.76 20.61 4.06
CA THR A 23 0.45 19.46 4.93
C THR A 23 0.38 18.10 4.21
N ASN A 24 0.23 18.08 2.88
CA ASN A 24 0.06 16.86 2.06
C ASN A 24 1.12 16.72 0.95
N GLN A 25 2.38 17.03 1.26
CA GLN A 25 3.45 17.13 0.25
C GLN A 25 3.78 15.79 -0.44
N PHE A 26 3.39 14.66 0.14
CA PHE A 26 3.72 13.33 -0.37
C PHE A 26 2.58 12.65 -1.13
N LEU A 27 1.35 13.17 -1.08
CA LEU A 27 0.17 12.51 -1.63
C LEU A 27 -0.42 13.31 -2.79
N GLU A 28 -0.48 12.70 -3.97
CA GLU A 28 -1.10 13.28 -5.16
C GLU A 28 -2.47 12.62 -5.42
N GLY A 29 -3.51 13.41 -5.67
CA GLY A 29 -4.85 12.90 -6.00
C GLY A 29 -5.86 12.87 -4.84
N LEU A 30 -5.56 13.50 -3.69
CA LEU A 30 -6.45 13.48 -2.51
C LEU A 30 -7.78 14.24 -2.64
N LYS A 31 -8.06 14.92 -3.77
CA LYS A 31 -9.27 15.75 -3.93
C LYS A 31 -10.59 14.97 -3.80
N ASN A 32 -10.54 13.66 -4.04
CA ASN A 32 -11.71 12.77 -3.99
C ASN A 32 -11.83 12.01 -2.67
N PHE A 33 -11.08 12.43 -1.64
CA PHE A 33 -11.05 11.76 -0.33
C PHE A 33 -11.41 12.74 0.78
N GLN A 34 -12.04 12.22 1.81
CA GLN A 34 -12.39 12.92 3.05
C GLN A 34 -11.61 12.32 4.23
N PRO A 35 -11.34 13.11 5.29
CA PRO A 35 -10.80 12.55 6.53
C PRO A 35 -11.69 11.42 7.06
N GLY A 36 -11.08 10.33 7.49
CA GLY A 36 -11.75 9.09 7.90
C GLY A 36 -12.01 8.10 6.76
N ASP A 37 -11.81 8.47 5.49
CA ASP A 37 -11.98 7.53 4.39
C ASP A 37 -11.03 6.34 4.54
N ARG A 38 -11.59 5.16 4.33
CA ARG A 38 -10.89 3.89 4.36
C ARG A 38 -10.21 3.63 3.02
N VAL A 39 -8.90 3.40 3.06
CA VAL A 39 -8.08 3.18 1.87
C VAL A 39 -7.27 1.89 1.98
N ALA A 40 -6.98 1.30 0.82
CA ALA A 40 -6.05 0.18 0.71
C ALA A 40 -4.72 0.68 0.14
N LEU A 41 -3.61 0.19 0.70
CA LEU A 41 -2.29 0.37 0.10
C LEU A 41 -1.99 -0.84 -0.79
N LEU A 42 -1.53 -0.56 -2.00
CA LEU A 42 -1.16 -1.58 -2.97
C LEU A 42 0.32 -1.40 -3.34
N GLU A 43 1.07 -2.50 -3.29
CA GLU A 43 2.46 -2.57 -3.74
C GLU A 43 2.66 -3.65 -4.81
N ASP A 44 3.70 -3.54 -5.65
CA ASP A 44 4.11 -4.63 -6.52
C ASP A 44 4.80 -5.75 -5.72
N VAL A 45 5.81 -5.42 -4.92
CA VAL A 45 6.69 -6.38 -4.27
C VAL A 45 7.06 -5.91 -2.87
N VAL A 46 6.78 -6.74 -1.89
CA VAL A 46 7.18 -6.48 -0.50
C VAL A 46 8.42 -7.30 -0.16
N THR A 47 9.48 -6.60 0.27
CA THR A 47 10.69 -7.19 0.87
C THR A 47 10.67 -7.03 2.38
N THR A 48 11.23 -5.93 2.88
CA THR A 48 11.39 -5.63 4.31
C THR A 48 10.22 -4.82 4.89
N GLY A 49 9.31 -4.33 4.05
CA GLY A 49 8.15 -3.52 4.46
C GLY A 49 8.46 -2.06 4.86
N GLY A 50 9.73 -1.64 4.82
CA GLY A 50 10.13 -0.28 5.26
C GLY A 50 9.41 0.85 4.52
N THR A 51 9.32 0.79 3.19
CA THR A 51 8.62 1.79 2.38
C THR A 51 7.12 1.87 2.68
N LEU A 52 6.49 0.72 2.97
CA LEU A 52 5.08 0.68 3.33
C LEU A 52 4.82 1.33 4.69
N LEU A 53 5.69 1.16 5.68
CA LEU A 53 5.53 1.82 6.98
C LEU A 53 5.61 3.35 6.86
N THR A 54 6.59 3.87 6.13
CA THR A 54 6.67 5.32 5.86
C THR A 54 5.43 5.81 5.08
N SER A 55 4.90 4.98 4.18
CA SER A 55 3.67 5.29 3.44
C SER A 55 2.44 5.32 4.33
N VAL A 56 2.31 4.38 5.26
CA VAL A 56 1.24 4.34 6.27
C VAL A 56 1.24 5.60 7.13
N GLU A 57 2.40 6.03 7.60
CA GLU A 57 2.53 7.27 8.37
C GLU A 57 2.01 8.48 7.60
N ARG A 58 2.38 8.60 6.32
CA ARG A 58 1.93 9.71 5.45
C ARG A 58 0.43 9.69 5.20
N VAL A 59 -0.15 8.50 5.00
CA VAL A 59 -1.59 8.35 4.75
C VAL A 59 -2.39 8.64 6.01
N ARG A 60 -1.94 8.16 7.18
CA ARG A 60 -2.52 8.53 8.48
C ARG A 60 -2.42 10.02 8.76
N ALA A 61 -1.29 10.65 8.45
CA ALA A 61 -1.10 12.10 8.60
C ALA A 61 -2.04 12.94 7.70
N ALA A 62 -2.47 12.38 6.56
CA ALA A 62 -3.47 12.97 5.70
C ALA A 62 -4.92 12.75 6.17
N GLY A 63 -5.10 12.10 7.32
CA GLY A 63 -6.40 11.83 7.93
C GLY A 63 -7.12 10.62 7.36
N LEU A 64 -6.45 9.75 6.61
CA LEU A 64 -7.04 8.55 6.03
C LEU A 64 -6.81 7.30 6.90
N GLU A 65 -7.72 6.35 6.83
CA GLU A 65 -7.65 5.09 7.57
C GLU A 65 -7.16 3.95 6.69
N ILE A 66 -6.12 3.23 7.13
CA ILE A 66 -5.61 2.06 6.40
C ILE A 66 -6.52 0.86 6.69
N ALA A 67 -7.28 0.42 5.70
CA ALA A 67 -8.14 -0.75 5.80
C ALA A 67 -7.45 -2.05 5.38
N ALA A 68 -6.49 -1.98 4.46
CA ALA A 68 -5.77 -3.13 3.95
C ALA A 68 -4.39 -2.73 3.40
N VAL A 69 -3.45 -3.67 3.42
CA VAL A 69 -2.16 -3.57 2.73
C VAL A 69 -2.00 -4.81 1.86
N LEU A 70 -1.87 -4.60 0.55
CA LEU A 70 -1.81 -5.67 -0.43
C LEU A 70 -0.53 -5.59 -1.25
N CYS A 71 0.00 -6.75 -1.66
CA CYS A 71 1.02 -6.81 -2.70
C CYS A 71 0.77 -7.93 -3.71
N VAL A 72 1.41 -7.83 -4.87
CA VAL A 72 1.42 -8.94 -5.83
C VAL A 72 2.33 -10.05 -5.31
N LEU A 73 3.54 -9.71 -4.87
CA LEU A 73 4.53 -10.66 -4.38
C LEU A 73 5.06 -10.29 -2.99
N ASP A 74 4.93 -11.19 -2.03
CA ASP A 74 5.68 -11.16 -0.77
C ASP A 74 6.98 -11.95 -0.95
N ARG A 75 8.13 -11.27 -0.81
CA ARG A 75 9.45 -11.92 -0.94
C ARG A 75 9.87 -12.74 0.28
N GLU A 76 9.09 -12.72 1.35
CA GLU A 76 9.36 -13.42 2.61
C GLU A 76 10.69 -12.97 3.26
N GLU A 77 10.98 -11.66 3.18
CA GLU A 77 12.20 -11.03 3.70
C GLU A 77 11.93 -10.19 4.97
N GLY A 78 10.92 -10.58 5.75
CA GLY A 78 10.57 -9.96 7.03
C GLY A 78 9.51 -8.83 6.94
N GLY A 79 9.04 -8.49 5.75
CA GLY A 79 8.09 -7.39 5.54
C GLY A 79 6.73 -7.63 6.19
N ARG A 80 6.20 -8.86 6.10
CA ARG A 80 4.94 -9.26 6.72
C ARG A 80 4.98 -9.09 8.24
N GLU A 81 6.02 -9.61 8.88
CA GLU A 81 6.22 -9.56 10.33
C GLU A 81 6.38 -8.11 10.79
N ARG A 82 7.14 -7.32 10.04
CA ARG A 82 7.37 -5.91 10.34
C ARG A 82 6.07 -5.09 10.25
N LEU A 83 5.22 -5.36 9.26
CA LEU A 83 3.90 -4.75 9.13
C LEU A 83 2.96 -5.18 10.26
N ALA A 84 2.99 -6.46 10.64
CA ALA A 84 2.19 -6.98 11.75
C ALA A 84 2.52 -6.31 13.09
N GLN A 85 3.81 -6.01 13.36
CA GLN A 85 4.23 -5.24 14.53
C GLN A 85 3.65 -3.81 14.56
N ALA A 86 3.29 -3.25 13.40
CA ALA A 86 2.62 -1.96 13.27
C ALA A 86 1.08 -2.08 13.24
N GLY A 87 0.53 -3.26 13.53
CA GLY A 87 -0.91 -3.54 13.52
C GLY A 87 -1.50 -3.65 12.12
N LEU A 88 -0.70 -4.00 11.11
CA LEU A 88 -1.11 -4.11 9.71
C LEU A 88 -0.97 -5.55 9.23
N THR A 89 -1.99 -6.05 8.53
CA THR A 89 -1.93 -7.34 7.87
C THR A 89 -1.56 -7.15 6.40
N LEU A 90 -0.53 -7.87 5.95
CA LEU A 90 -0.16 -7.94 4.53
C LEU A 90 -0.92 -9.08 3.85
N GLU A 91 -1.69 -8.77 2.82
CA GLU A 91 -2.26 -9.74 1.89
C GLU A 91 -1.42 -9.79 0.61
N SER A 92 -1.08 -10.98 0.13
CA SER A 92 -0.24 -11.17 -1.05
C SER A 92 -0.87 -12.16 -1.99
N ILE A 93 -0.80 -11.91 -3.32
CA ILE A 93 -1.25 -12.89 -4.31
C ILE A 93 -0.31 -14.09 -4.35
N PHE A 94 1.00 -13.83 -4.32
CA PHE A 94 2.03 -14.87 -4.27
C PHE A 94 3.01 -14.59 -3.15
N THR A 95 3.54 -15.66 -2.58
CA THR A 95 4.80 -15.67 -1.84
C THR A 95 5.95 -16.08 -2.75
N ARG A 96 7.19 -15.72 -2.38
CA ARG A 96 8.40 -16.19 -3.06
C ARG A 96 8.43 -17.71 -3.15
N LYS A 97 8.08 -18.40 -2.06
CA LYS A 97 8.02 -19.86 -2.03
C LYS A 97 7.03 -20.44 -3.04
N GLU A 98 5.82 -19.89 -3.13
CA GLU A 98 4.80 -20.32 -4.11
C GLU A 98 5.26 -20.10 -5.55
N LEU A 99 5.80 -18.91 -5.83
CA LEU A 99 6.26 -18.56 -7.18
C LEU A 99 7.43 -19.45 -7.63
N LEU A 100 8.37 -19.74 -6.73
CA LEU A 100 9.49 -20.65 -7.02
C LEU A 100 9.06 -22.11 -7.17
N ALA A 101 8.00 -22.54 -6.49
CA ALA A 101 7.43 -23.87 -6.68
C ALA A 101 6.81 -23.99 -8.07
N ALA A 102 6.00 -23.00 -8.48
CA ALA A 102 5.33 -22.98 -9.79
C ALA A 102 6.30 -22.89 -10.98
N ALA A 103 7.48 -22.27 -10.80
CA ALA A 103 8.48 -22.12 -11.88
C ALA A 103 9.33 -23.38 -12.13
N ARG A 104 9.19 -24.43 -11.31
CA ARG A 104 9.91 -25.71 -11.47
C ARG A 104 9.13 -26.75 -12.26
N ASP A 105 7.86 -26.47 -12.57
CA ASP A 105 6.99 -27.24 -13.47
C ASP A 105 7.08 -26.70 -14.92
#